data_AF-A0A848WU78-F1
#
_entry.id   AF-A0A848WU78-F1
#
_cell.length_a   1.000
_cell.length_b   1.000
_cell.length_c   1.000
_cell.angle_alpha   90.00
_cell.angle_beta   90.00
_cell.angle_gamma   90.00
#
_symmetry.space_group_name_H-M   'P 1'
#
loop_
_entity.id
_entity.type
_entity.pdbx_description
1 polymer ?
#
loop_
_entity_poly.entity_id
_entity_poly.type
_entity_poly.pdbx_seq_one_letter_code
_entity_poly.pdbx_strand_id
1 'polypeptide(L)'
;IYIAETDNGSAKADIETGFESGRMTLNSFSVADDGSLGDKRVLVDFGDQTGIDGMTMDTDGRIYAAVRSDKRPGIAVFSPDGEELDFLPTLDLPTNCCFGTGKEINRLYLTIGNGFYRIWTNAKGYHPALD
;
A
#
# COMPACT_ATOMS: atom_id res chain seq x y z
N ILE A 1 -3.72 -0.59 13.03
CA ILE A 1 -2.66 -0.12 12.11
C ILE A 1 -2.43 -1.16 11.03
N TYR A 2 -2.11 -0.74 9.81
CA TYR A 2 -1.71 -1.63 8.72
C TYR A 2 -0.21 -1.47 8.46
N ILE A 3 0.47 -2.56 8.11
CA ILE A 3 1.92 -2.59 7.85
C ILE A 3 2.18 -3.40 6.57
N ALA A 4 2.85 -2.79 5.59
CA ALA A 4 3.46 -3.52 4.49
C ALA A 4 4.78 -4.14 4.99
N GLU A 5 4.87 -5.46 4.97
CA GLU A 5 6.11 -6.20 5.21
C GLU A 5 6.70 -6.57 3.85
N THR A 6 7.83 -5.96 3.53
CA THR A 6 8.52 -6.11 2.25
C THR A 6 9.96 -6.47 2.51
N ASP A 7 10.27 -7.75 2.33
CA ASP A 7 11.61 -8.30 2.44
C ASP A 7 12.05 -8.84 1.08
N ASN A 8 12.67 -7.98 0.27
CA ASN A 8 13.23 -8.35 -1.04
C ASN A 8 14.58 -9.08 -0.94
N GLY A 9 15.00 -9.48 0.27
CA GLY A 9 16.28 -10.16 0.50
C GLY A 9 17.50 -9.25 0.38
N SER A 10 17.32 -7.93 0.18
CA SER A 10 18.40 -6.95 0.06
C SER A 10 18.17 -5.73 0.95
N ALA A 11 19.26 -5.07 1.34
CA ALA A 11 19.20 -3.77 2.02
C ALA A 11 19.01 -2.60 1.04
N LYS A 12 18.99 -2.84 -0.27
CA LYS A 12 18.75 -1.82 -1.29
C LYS A 12 17.28 -1.70 -1.64
N ALA A 13 16.87 -0.48 -1.99
CA ALA A 13 15.49 -0.15 -2.36
C ALA A 13 15.07 -0.69 -3.75
N ASP A 14 16.05 -0.99 -4.61
CA ASP A 14 15.82 -1.54 -5.94
C ASP A 14 15.53 -3.04 -5.86
N ILE A 15 14.77 -3.55 -6.85
CA ILE A 15 14.57 -4.99 -7.01
C ILE A 15 15.87 -5.58 -7.54
N GLU A 16 16.64 -6.21 -6.65
CA GLU A 16 17.87 -6.91 -7.01
C GLU A 16 17.60 -8.39 -7.32
N THR A 17 18.34 -8.94 -8.27
CA THR A 17 18.28 -10.37 -8.59
C THR A 17 19.35 -11.14 -7.82
N GLY A 18 19.11 -12.43 -7.58
CA GLY A 18 20.07 -13.30 -6.89
C GLY A 18 20.00 -13.27 -5.36
N PHE A 19 19.00 -12.59 -4.80
CA PHE A 19 18.63 -12.67 -3.39
C PHE A 19 17.36 -13.50 -3.22
N GLU A 20 17.26 -14.19 -2.10
CA GLU A 20 16.05 -14.89 -1.70
C GLU A 20 15.16 -13.91 -0.94
N SER A 21 13.99 -13.60 -1.52
CA SER A 21 13.00 -12.77 -0.85
C SER A 21 12.48 -13.45 0.41
N GLY A 22 12.33 -12.67 1.48
CA GLY A 22 11.59 -13.09 2.66
C GLY A 22 10.09 -12.88 2.50
N ARG A 23 9.42 -12.51 3.59
CA ARG A 23 7.96 -12.34 3.58
C ARG A 23 7.56 -11.07 2.84
N MET A 24 6.55 -11.21 1.98
CA MET A 24 5.88 -10.13 1.28
C MET A 24 4.41 -10.13 1.68
N THR A 25 4.03 -9.36 2.69
CA THR A 25 2.66 -9.41 3.25
C THR A 25 2.09 -8.04 3.59
N LEU A 26 0.78 -7.87 3.37
CA LEU A 26 0.01 -6.80 4.00
C LEU A 26 -0.50 -7.30 5.35
N ASN A 27 -0.19 -6.57 6.41
CA ASN A 27 -0.50 -6.98 7.78
C ASN A 27 -1.37 -5.95 8.48
N SER A 28 -2.10 -6.40 9.49
CA SER A 28 -2.81 -5.55 10.43
C SER A 28 -2.50 -5.93 11.87
N PHE A 29 -2.52 -4.92 12.72
CA PHE A 29 -2.37 -5.04 14.17
C PHE A 29 -3.43 -4.15 14.82
N SER A 30 -4.11 -4.66 15.84
CA SER A 30 -4.87 -3.79 16.75
C SER A 30 -3.89 -2.92 17.54
N VAL A 31 -4.29 -1.68 17.82
CA VAL A 31 -3.53 -0.77 18.68
C VAL A 31 -4.39 -0.51 19.91
N ALA A 32 -3.88 -0.86 21.09
CA ALA A 32 -4.57 -0.59 22.36
C ALA A 32 -4.39 0.88 22.77
N ASP A 33 -5.17 1.34 23.76
CA ASP A 33 -5.14 2.72 24.25
C ASP A 33 -3.76 3.16 24.78
N ASP A 34 -2.95 2.21 25.27
CA ASP A 34 -1.58 2.44 25.73
C ASP A 34 -0.54 2.42 24.60
N GLY A 35 -0.97 2.25 23.35
CA GLY A 35 -0.13 2.16 22.17
C GLY A 35 0.48 0.78 21.91
N SER A 36 0.21 -0.22 22.76
CA SER A 36 0.67 -1.58 22.51
C SER A 36 -0.01 -2.20 21.29
N LEU A 37 0.73 -3.05 20.57
CA LEU A 37 0.21 -3.78 19.41
C LEU A 37 -0.31 -5.15 19.85
N GLY A 38 -1.48 -5.51 19.31
CA GLY A 38 -1.99 -6.89 19.41
C GLY A 38 -1.28 -7.84 18.45
N ASP A 39 -1.88 -9.02 18.25
CA ASP A 39 -1.31 -10.03 17.36
C ASP A 39 -1.31 -9.60 15.89
N LYS A 40 -0.27 -10.04 15.18
CA LYS A 40 -0.16 -9.88 13.72
C LYS A 40 -1.29 -10.67 13.03
N ARG A 41 -2.06 -9.98 12.18
CA ARG A 41 -2.97 -10.61 11.22
C ARG A 41 -2.50 -10.35 9.80
N VAL A 42 -2.16 -11.40 9.06
CA VAL A 42 -1.84 -11.32 7.62
C VAL A 42 -3.16 -11.13 6.86
N LEU A 43 -3.29 -10.00 6.16
CA LEU A 43 -4.44 -9.68 5.31
C LEU A 43 -4.24 -10.20 3.89
N VAL A 44 -3.03 -10.00 3.34
CA VAL A 44 -2.66 -10.44 2.00
C VAL A 44 -1.26 -11.03 2.05
N ASP A 45 -1.09 -12.21 1.46
CA ASP A 45 0.20 -12.85 1.25
C ASP A 45 0.53 -12.81 -0.25
N PHE A 46 1.60 -12.11 -0.61
CA PHE A 46 2.04 -11.95 -1.99
C PHE A 46 2.91 -13.12 -2.48
N GLY A 47 3.22 -14.09 -1.59
CA GLY A 47 4.02 -15.26 -1.93
C GLY A 47 5.41 -14.87 -2.44
N ASP A 48 5.72 -15.28 -3.67
CA ASP A 48 7.01 -15.02 -4.34
C ASP A 48 7.05 -13.67 -5.08
N GLN A 49 5.96 -12.90 -5.08
CA GLN A 49 5.89 -11.61 -5.76
C GLN A 49 6.33 -10.48 -4.84
N THR A 50 6.96 -9.46 -5.43
CA THR A 50 7.19 -8.19 -4.72
C THR A 50 5.85 -7.61 -4.27
N GLY A 51 5.72 -7.40 -2.97
CA GLY A 51 4.49 -6.92 -2.34
C GLY A 51 4.27 -5.42 -2.47
N ILE A 52 3.87 -4.80 -1.36
CA ILE A 52 3.50 -3.39 -1.29
C ILE A 52 4.72 -2.55 -0.90
N ASP A 53 4.87 -1.39 -1.53
CA ASP A 53 5.82 -0.37 -1.06
C ASP A 53 5.08 0.62 -0.14
N GLY A 54 4.67 1.79 -0.64
CA GLY A 54 3.81 2.71 0.08
C GLY A 54 2.31 2.36 0.03
N MET A 55 1.57 2.85 1.02
CA MET A 55 0.10 2.73 1.07
C MET A 55 -0.54 3.92 1.80
N THR A 56 -1.83 4.12 1.55
CA THR A 56 -2.69 5.09 2.24
C THR A 56 -4.09 4.50 2.47
N MET A 57 -5.01 5.25 3.07
CA MET A 57 -6.39 4.81 3.29
C MET A 57 -7.42 5.88 2.96
N ASP A 58 -8.62 5.43 2.62
CA ASP A 58 -9.80 6.29 2.60
C ASP A 58 -10.55 6.29 3.95
N THR A 59 -11.54 7.18 4.05
CA THR A 59 -12.41 7.34 5.22
C THR A 59 -13.37 6.16 5.47
N ASP A 60 -13.51 5.25 4.51
CA ASP A 60 -14.25 3.99 4.70
C ASP A 60 -13.34 2.86 5.20
N GLY A 61 -12.04 3.14 5.41
CA GLY A 61 -11.04 2.19 5.87
C GLY A 61 -10.45 1.30 4.76
N ARG A 62 -10.72 1.59 3.48
CA ARG A 62 -10.10 0.86 2.37
C ARG A 62 -8.63 1.26 2.25
N ILE A 63 -7.78 0.28 1.95
CA ILE A 63 -6.34 0.42 1.86
C ILE A 63 -5.95 0.57 0.39
N TYR A 64 -5.29 1.66 0.03
CA TYR A 64 -4.74 1.89 -1.30
C TYR A 64 -3.26 1.58 -1.25
N ALA A 65 -2.80 0.59 -2.00
CA ALA A 65 -1.47 0.01 -1.84
C ALA A 65 -0.71 -0.06 -3.16
N ALA A 66 0.52 0.47 -3.18
CA ALA A 66 1.42 0.42 -4.33
C ALA A 66 2.05 -0.97 -4.46
N VAL A 67 1.43 -1.84 -5.26
CA VAL A 67 1.90 -3.21 -5.54
C VAL A 67 3.00 -3.15 -6.59
N ARG A 68 4.19 -3.64 -6.21
CA ARG A 68 5.41 -3.60 -7.02
C ARG A 68 5.74 -4.89 -7.76
N SER A 69 4.79 -5.83 -7.82
CA SER A 69 4.93 -7.04 -8.63
C SER A 69 5.16 -6.67 -10.09
N ASP A 70 6.25 -7.17 -10.68
CA ASP A 70 6.57 -6.98 -12.10
C ASP A 70 5.53 -7.64 -13.03
N LYS A 71 4.84 -8.68 -12.54
CA LYS A 71 3.73 -9.36 -13.23
C LYS A 71 2.45 -8.54 -13.23
N ARG A 72 2.20 -7.75 -12.18
CA ARG A 72 0.95 -6.99 -11.99
C ARG A 72 1.20 -5.68 -11.22
N PRO A 73 1.89 -4.69 -11.81
CA PRO A 73 2.18 -3.44 -11.15
C PRO A 73 0.93 -2.55 -11.12
N GLY A 74 0.67 -1.93 -9.97
CA GLY A 74 -0.46 -1.02 -9.85
C GLY A 74 -0.83 -0.64 -8.42
N ILE A 75 -1.95 0.09 -8.29
CA ILE A 75 -2.54 0.41 -7.00
C ILE A 75 -3.69 -0.55 -6.76
N ALA A 76 -3.51 -1.48 -5.82
CA ALA A 76 -4.59 -2.32 -5.34
C ALA A 76 -5.37 -1.59 -4.25
N VAL A 77 -6.69 -1.76 -4.26
CA VAL A 77 -7.59 -1.26 -3.21
C VAL A 77 -8.09 -2.46 -2.43
N PHE A 78 -7.68 -2.58 -1.17
CA PHE A 78 -8.12 -3.67 -0.29
C PHE A 78 -9.17 -3.20 0.70
N SER A 79 -10.08 -4.10 1.08
CA SER A 79 -10.94 -3.92 2.25
C SER A 79 -10.10 -3.98 3.54
N PRO A 80 -10.63 -3.53 4.69
CA PRO A 80 -10.00 -3.70 6.01
C PRO A 80 -9.63 -5.16 6.36
N ASP A 81 -10.30 -6.12 5.73
CA ASP A 81 -10.11 -7.56 5.94
C ASP A 81 -9.19 -8.21 4.90
N GLY A 82 -8.68 -7.45 3.92
CA GLY A 82 -7.71 -7.93 2.92
C GLY A 82 -8.31 -8.39 1.60
N GLU A 83 -9.62 -8.22 1.39
CA GLU A 83 -10.25 -8.51 0.08
C GLU A 83 -9.84 -7.44 -0.93
N GLU A 84 -9.36 -7.84 -2.11
CA GLU A 84 -9.10 -6.90 -3.20
C GLU A 84 -10.43 -6.43 -3.83
N LEU A 85 -10.73 -5.15 -3.68
CA LEU A 85 -11.97 -4.51 -4.14
C LEU A 85 -11.83 -3.88 -5.53
N ASP A 86 -10.64 -3.36 -5.86
CA ASP A 86 -10.35 -2.71 -7.14
C ASP A 86 -8.84 -2.72 -7.41
N PHE A 87 -8.47 -2.49 -8.67
CA PHE A 87 -7.07 -2.44 -9.10
C PHE A 87 -6.85 -1.43 -10.22
N LEU A 88 -5.98 -0.46 -9.98
CA LEU A 88 -5.52 0.49 -10.98
C LEU A 88 -4.16 0.05 -11.56
N PRO A 89 -4.10 -0.48 -12.79
CA PRO A 89 -2.84 -0.85 -13.41
C PRO A 89 -1.98 0.39 -13.68
N THR A 90 -0.67 0.24 -13.52
CA THR A 90 0.30 1.29 -13.84
C THR A 90 1.24 0.84 -14.96
N LEU A 91 1.81 1.80 -15.69
CA LEU A 91 2.72 1.53 -16.81
C LEU A 91 4.14 1.16 -16.35
N ASP A 92 4.46 1.39 -15.09
CA ASP A 92 5.74 1.11 -14.43
C ASP A 92 5.48 0.82 -12.94
N LEU A 93 6.51 0.46 -12.17
CA LEU A 93 6.39 0.11 -10.76
C LEU A 93 5.97 1.32 -9.91
N PRO A 94 4.84 1.26 -9.18
CA PRO A 94 4.46 2.31 -8.25
C PRO A 94 5.28 2.19 -6.96
N THR A 95 5.69 3.31 -6.37
CA THR A 95 6.45 3.30 -5.09
C THR A 95 5.64 3.83 -3.92
N ASN A 96 4.71 4.75 -4.14
CA ASN A 96 3.90 5.31 -3.07
C ASN A 96 2.58 5.89 -3.58
N CYS A 97 1.63 6.05 -2.68
CA CYS A 97 0.39 6.77 -2.93
C CYS A 97 -0.12 7.49 -1.67
N CYS A 98 -0.80 8.62 -1.86
CA CYS A 98 -1.42 9.38 -0.78
C CYS A 98 -2.60 10.20 -1.29
N PHE A 99 -3.62 10.37 -0.47
CA PHE A 99 -4.70 11.28 -0.81
C PHE A 99 -4.30 12.76 -0.62
N GLY A 100 -4.84 13.64 -1.45
CA GLY A 100 -4.78 15.08 -1.21
C GLY A 100 -5.59 15.49 0.02
N THR A 101 -5.53 16.78 0.37
CA THR A 101 -6.28 17.37 1.49
C THR A 101 -7.20 18.48 1.02
N GLY A 102 -8.16 18.90 1.87
CA GLY A 102 -9.05 20.01 1.58
C GLY A 102 -9.85 19.81 0.29
N LYS A 103 -9.71 20.73 -0.68
CA LYS A 103 -10.41 20.65 -1.98
C LYS A 103 -9.99 19.46 -2.84
N GLU A 104 -8.88 18.80 -2.48
CA GLU A 104 -8.34 17.64 -3.20
C GLU A 104 -8.44 16.35 -2.38
N ILE A 105 -9.31 16.30 -1.37
CA ILE A 105 -9.51 15.13 -0.50
C ILE A 105 -9.84 13.84 -1.26
N ASN A 106 -10.37 13.95 -2.48
CA ASN A 106 -10.71 12.84 -3.37
C ASN A 106 -9.71 12.65 -4.53
N ARG A 107 -8.52 13.27 -4.44
CA ARG A 107 -7.40 13.03 -5.35
C ARG A 107 -6.45 12.03 -4.75
N LEU A 108 -6.10 10.98 -5.50
CA LEU A 108 -5.01 10.08 -5.15
C LEU A 108 -3.76 10.48 -5.93
N TYR A 109 -2.71 10.85 -5.21
CA TYR A 109 -1.39 11.15 -5.74
C TYR A 109 -0.53 9.89 -5.74
N LEU A 110 0.27 9.70 -6.78
CA LEU A 110 1.01 8.47 -7.06
C LEU A 110 2.44 8.78 -7.50
N THR A 111 3.41 8.03 -7.00
CA THR A 111 4.76 7.97 -7.58
C THR A 111 4.92 6.66 -8.33
N ILE A 112 5.24 6.74 -9.63
CA ILE A 112 5.29 5.58 -10.54
C ILE A 112 6.55 5.72 -11.41
N GLY A 113 7.47 4.75 -11.31
CA GLY A 113 8.79 4.88 -11.94
C GLY A 113 9.47 6.20 -11.54
N ASN A 114 9.79 7.02 -12.54
CA ASN A 114 10.38 8.36 -12.35
C ASN A 114 9.34 9.52 -12.39
N GLY A 115 8.04 9.21 -12.34
CA GLY A 115 6.96 10.18 -12.50
C GLY A 115 6.11 10.40 -11.24
N PHE A 116 5.44 11.56 -11.21
CA PHE A 116 4.45 11.93 -10.20
C PHE A 116 3.11 12.22 -10.87
N TYR A 117 2.07 11.51 -10.43
CA TYR A 117 0.75 11.48 -11.07
C TYR A 117 -0.34 11.78 -10.06
N ARG A 118 -1.54 12.10 -10.57
CA ARG A 118 -2.74 12.18 -9.75
C ARG A 118 -3.97 11.77 -10.53
N ILE A 119 -4.91 11.14 -9.85
CA ILE A 119 -6.22 10.76 -10.40
C ILE A 119 -7.35 11.28 -9.52
N TRP A 120 -8.54 11.44 -10.10
CA TRP A 120 -9.76 11.57 -9.29
C TRP A 120 -10.18 10.18 -8.79
N THR A 121 -10.72 10.14 -7.59
CA THR A 121 -11.38 8.97 -7.02
C THR A 121 -12.77 9.35 -6.53
N ASN A 122 -13.63 8.35 -6.32
CA ASN A 122 -14.91 8.55 -5.64
C ASN A 122 -14.77 8.49 -4.11
N ALA A 123 -13.58 8.13 -3.60
CA ALA A 123 -13.28 8.04 -2.19
C ALA A 123 -12.82 9.40 -1.62
N LYS A 124 -12.86 9.53 -0.30
CA LYS A 124 -12.24 10.64 0.42
C LYS A 124 -11.10 10.07 1.26
N GLY A 125 -9.90 10.61 1.10
CA GLY A 125 -8.74 10.20 1.87
C GLY A 125 -8.90 10.43 3.37
N TYR A 126 -8.33 9.52 4.15
CA TYR A 126 -8.20 9.65 5.60
C TYR A 126 -6.83 10.23 5.95
N HIS A 127 -6.81 11.22 6.84
CA HIS A 127 -5.61 11.91 7.28
C HIS A 127 -5.58 11.97 8.82
N PRO A 128 -4.76 11.16 9.50
CA PRO A 128 -4.79 11.06 10.97
C PRO A 128 -4.40 12.35 11.71
N ALA A 129 -3.79 13.32 11.02
CA ALA A 129 -3.46 14.62 11.60
C ALA A 129 -4.58 15.67 11.40
N LEU A 130 -5.60 15.36 10.59
CA LEU A 130 -6.69 16.27 10.22
C LEU A 130 -8.08 15.73 10.61
N ASP A 131 -8.24 14.41 10.61
CA ASP A 131 -9.47 13.67 10.94
C ASP A 131 -9.38 13.04 12.33
#